data_AF-A0A392U4Q3-F1
#
_entry.id   AF-A0A392U4Q3-F1
#
_cell.length_a   1.000
_cell.length_b   1.000
_cell.length_c   1.000
_cell.angle_alpha   90.00
_cell.angle_beta   90.00
_cell.angle_gamma   90.00
#
_symmetry.space_group_name_H-M   'P 1'
#
loop_
_entity.id
_entity.type
_entity.pdbx_description
1 polymer ?
#
loop_
_entity_poly.entity_id
_entity_poly.type
_entity_poly.pdbx_seq_one_letter_code
_entity_poly.pdbx_strand_id
1 'polypeptide(L)' 'MEKMVLVSEGKEVDFGVDENGVLRYRGRVCVPDVPELRKMILEEGHQSGLSIHP' A
#
# COMPACT_ATOMS: atom_id res chain seq x y z
N MET A 1 8.27 -3.85 11.20
CA MET A 1 8.15 -2.69 12.11
C MET A 1 9.30 -1.71 11.93
N GLU A 2 10.53 -2.18 11.72
CA GLU A 2 11.75 -1.34 11.58
C GLU A 2 11.64 -0.27 10.49
N LYS A 3 10.99 -0.57 9.36
CA LYS A 3 10.89 0.37 8.24
C LYS A 3 10.04 1.60 8.53
N MET A 4 8.99 1.48 9.36
CA MET A 4 8.14 2.63 9.71
C MET A 4 8.89 3.70 10.51
N VAL A 5 9.87 3.29 11.32
CA VAL A 5 10.70 4.21 12.10
C VAL A 5 11.54 5.08 11.15
N LEU A 6 12.17 4.49 10.14
CA LEU A 6 12.98 5.21 9.15
C LEU A 6 12.16 6.21 8.33
N VAL A 7 10.90 5.87 8.02
CA VAL A 7 9.95 6.79 7.36
C VAL A 7 9.60 7.96 8.28
N SER A 8 9.33 7.69 9.57
CA SER A 8 9.03 8.76 10.54
C SER A 8 10.24 9.68 10.82
N GLU A 9 11.46 9.16 10.68
CA GLU A 9 12.70 9.94 10.79
C GLU A 9 13.03 10.72 9.50
N GLY A 10 12.21 10.61 8.45
CA GLY A 10 12.45 11.28 7.16
C GLY A 10 13.65 10.74 6.37
N LYS A 11 14.17 9.56 6.75
CA LYS A 11 15.35 8.93 6.11
C LYS A 11 14.99 8.17 4.83
N GLU A 12 13.71 7.90 4.59
CA GLU A 12 13.23 7.27 3.36
C GLU A 12 12.44 8.27 2.51
N VAL A 13 13.08 8.85 1.49
CA VAL A 13 12.49 9.84 0.57
C VAL A 13 11.39 9.27 -0.34
N ASP A 14 11.42 7.96 -0.61
CA ASP A 14 10.40 7.31 -1.43
C ASP A 14 9.14 6.93 -0.64
N PHE A 15 9.23 6.94 0.70
CA PHE A 15 8.13 6.56 1.59
C PHE A 15 7.60 7.78 2.33
N GLY A 16 6.30 7.82 2.56
CA GLY A 16 5.65 8.87 3.34
C GLY A 16 4.36 8.39 3.96
N VAL A 17 3.90 9.08 4.98
CA VAL A 17 2.59 8.85 5.60
C VAL A 17 1.69 10.02 5.20
N ASP A 18 0.52 9.72 4.65
CA ASP A 18 -0.45 10.77 4.29
C ASP A 18 -1.26 11.27 5.50
N GLU A 19 -2.12 12.26 5.28
CA GLU A 19 -2.97 12.85 6.31
C GLU A 19 -3.90 11.85 7.02
N ASN A 20 -4.18 10.71 6.38
CA ASN A 20 -5.01 9.64 6.92
C ASN A 20 -4.19 8.58 7.68
N GLY A 21 -2.88 8.79 7.83
CA GLY A 21 -1.99 7.82 8.47
C GLY A 21 -1.61 6.65 7.56
N VAL A 22 -1.86 6.73 6.25
CA VAL A 22 -1.59 5.64 5.31
C VAL A 22 -0.16 5.73 4.80
N LEU A 23 0.58 4.61 4.90
CA LEU A 23 1.91 4.49 4.33
C LEU A 23 1.83 4.43 2.80
N ARG A 24 2.58 5.31 2.14
CA ARG A 24 2.68 5.39 0.68
C ARG A 24 4.13 5.27 0.23
N TYR A 25 4.33 4.54 -0.87
CA TYR A 25 5.59 4.46 -1.60
C TYR A 25 5.41 5.13 -2.96
N ARG A 26 6.13 6.23 -3.20
CA ARG A 26 6.02 7.04 -4.44
C ARG A 26 4.56 7.38 -4.80
N GLY A 27 3.77 7.76 -3.79
CA GLY A 27 2.34 8.09 -3.92
C GLY A 27 1.38 6.90 -3.94
N ARG A 28 1.87 5.65 -4.02
CA ARG A 28 1.06 4.43 -4.03
C ARG A 28 0.85 3.89 -2.62
N VAL A 29 -0.37 3.45 -2.29
CA VAL A 29 -0.68 2.84 -0.98
C VAL A 29 0.12 1.56 -0.79
N CYS A 30 0.79 1.42 0.36
CA CYS A 30 1.45 0.20 0.75
C CYS A 30 0.45 -0.76 1.39
N VAL A 31 0.33 -1.97 0.81
CA VAL A 31 -0.48 -3.06 1.40
C VAL A 31 0.42 -3.88 2.32
N PRO A 32 0.02 -4.13 3.58
CA PRO A 32 0.73 -5.04 4.48
C PRO A 32 0.90 -6.44 3.87
N ASP A 33 1.98 -7.13 4.21
CA ASP A 33 2.22 -8.51 3.77
C ASP A 33 1.41 -9.51 4.60
N VAL A 34 0.09 -9.39 4.50
CA VAL A 34 -0.89 -10.29 5.11
C VAL A 34 -1.60 -11.00 3.95
N PRO A 35 -1.38 -12.32 3.76
CA PRO A 35 -1.87 -13.05 2.59
C PRO A 35 -3.37 -12.89 2.33
N GLU A 36 -4.18 -12.94 3.39
CA GLU A 36 -5.63 -12.84 3.32
C GLU A 36 -6.07 -11.44 2.86
N LEU A 37 -5.42 -10.40 3.37
CA LEU A 37 -5.69 -9.02 2.98
C LEU A 37 -5.34 -8.77 1.51
N ARG A 38 -4.16 -9.25 1.08
CA ARG A 38 -3.72 -9.14 -0.31
C ARG A 38 -4.68 -9.88 -1.25
N LYS A 39 -5.14 -11.06 -0.85
CA LYS A 39 -6.13 -11.84 -1.61
C LYS A 39 -7.44 -11.07 -1.76
N MET A 40 -8.02 -10.56 -0.68
CA MET A 40 -9.28 -9.79 -0.73
C MET A 40 -9.19 -8.59 -1.69
N ILE A 41 -8.10 -7.82 -1.63
CA ILE A 41 -7.89 -6.64 -2.50
C ILE A 41 -7.80 -7.05 -3.98
N LEU A 42 -7.08 -8.14 -4.28
CA LEU A 42 -6.92 -8.62 -5.65
C LEU A 42 -8.22 -9.21 -6.21
N GLU A 43 -8.98 -9.94 -5.39
CA GLU A 43 -10.30 -10.48 -5.77
C GLU A 43 -11.27 -9.35 -6.10
N GLU A 44 -11.37 -8.31 -5.26
CA GLU A 44 -12.20 -7.13 -5.52
C GLU A 44 -11.81 -6.46 -6.85
N GLY A 45 -10.50 -6.24 -7.08
CA GLY A 45 -10.01 -5.65 -8.33
C GLY A 45 -10.39 -6.48 -9.56
N HIS A 46 -10.25 -7.81 -9.47
CA HIS A 46 -10.61 -8.73 -10.55
C HIS A 46 -12.12 -8.77 -10.83
N GLN A 47 -12.95 -8.73 -9.78
CA GLN A 47 -14.41 -8.76 -9.88
C GLN A 47 -15.00 -7.41 -10.27
N SER A 48 -14.24 -6.32 -10.15
CA SER A 48 -14.69 -4.99 -10.54
C SER A 48 -14.95 -4.90 -12.06
N GLY A 49 -15.96 -4.13 -12.47
CA GLY A 49 -16.20 -3.81 -13.88
C GLY A 49 -15.11 -2.95 -14.54
N LEU A 50 -14.06 -2.59 -13.79
CA LEU A 50 -12.88 -1.87 -14.24
C LEU A 50 -11.70 -2.83 -14.54
N SER A 51 -11.88 -4.14 -14.36
CA SER A 51 -10.90 -5.14 -14.74
C SER A 51 -10.72 -5.14 -16.25
N ILE A 52 -9.59 -4.60 -16.71
CA ILE A 52 -9.18 -4.56 -18.12
C ILE A 52 -8.16 -5.67 -18.34
N HIS A 53 -8.67 -6.90 -18.39
CA HIS A 53 -7.91 -8.07 -18.81
C HIS A 53 -8.47 -8.52 -20.18
N PRO A 54 -7.64 -8.73 -21.22
CA PRO A 54 -8.10 -9.38 -22.44
C PRO A 54 -8.56 -10.83 -22.17
#